data_AF-A0A5E4XET1-F1
#
_entry.id   AF-A0A5E4XET1-F1
#
_cell.length_a   1.000
_cell.length_b   1.000
_cell.length_c   1.000
_cell.angle_alpha   90.00
_cell.angle_beta   90.00
_cell.angle_gamma   90.00
#
_symmetry.space_group_name_H-M   'P 1'
#
loop_
_entity.id
_entity.type
_entity.pdbx_description
1 polymer ?
#
loop_
_entity_poly.entity_id
_entity_poly.type
_entity_poly.pdbx_seq_one_letter_code
_entity_poly.pdbx_strand_id
1 'polypeptide(L)'
;MRLRAADALIARAARVVDAAQQQPDEDSVAAASVAVAQAKALSTTASLLASTKLFELSGTGATLADQGLDRFWRNARTHTLHDPVRWKYHAVGNYVLNGVRPPRHGAI
;
A
#
# COMPACT_ATOMS: atom_id res chain seq x y z
N MET A 1 -6.68 8.86 11.14
CA MET A 1 -7.13 7.46 11.01
C MET A 1 -6.48 6.71 9.83
N ARG A 2 -6.46 7.23 8.59
CA ARG A 2 -5.87 6.53 7.41
C ARG A 2 -4.41 6.08 7.56
N LEU A 3 -3.54 6.94 8.10
CA LEU A 3 -2.13 6.60 8.34
C LEU A 3 -1.99 5.41 9.33
N ARG A 4 -2.63 5.51 10.49
CA ARG A 4 -2.62 4.43 11.50
C ARG A 4 -3.18 3.11 10.97
N ALA A 5 -4.22 3.17 10.14
CA ALA A 5 -4.77 1.98 9.49
C ALA A 5 -3.78 1.38 8.47
N ALA A 6 -3.08 2.22 7.69
CA ALA A 6 -2.02 1.76 6.80
C ALA A 6 -0.86 1.11 7.58
N ASP A 7 -0.42 1.73 8.68
CA ASP A 7 0.62 1.17 9.56
C ASP A 7 0.21 -0.20 10.11
N ALA A 8 -1.04 -0.33 10.56
CA ALA A 8 -1.56 -1.59 11.08
C ALA A 8 -1.60 -2.69 10.01
N LEU A 9 -1.98 -2.35 8.76
CA LEU A 9 -1.97 -3.31 7.66
C LEU A 9 -0.55 -3.68 7.22
N ILE A 10 0.40 -2.74 7.23
CA ILE A 10 1.82 -3.02 6.97
C ILE A 10 2.35 -3.99 8.02
N ALA A 11 2.12 -3.72 9.31
CA ALA A 11 2.55 -4.60 10.40
C ALA A 11 1.90 -5.99 10.32
N ARG A 12 0.62 -6.07 9.92
CA ARG A 12 -0.05 -7.35 9.67
C ARG A 12 0.57 -8.08 8.49
N ALA A 13 0.81 -7.40 7.36
CA ALA A 13 1.42 -8.00 6.19
C ALA A 13 2.80 -8.56 6.50
N ALA A 14 3.64 -7.83 7.26
CA ALA A 14 4.94 -8.31 7.72
C ALA A 14 4.83 -9.64 8.48
N ARG A 15 3.96 -9.72 9.50
CA ARG A 15 3.76 -10.96 10.27
C ARG A 15 3.30 -12.14 9.41
N VAL A 16 2.42 -11.91 8.43
CA VAL A 16 1.92 -12.98 7.55
C VAL A 16 3.01 -13.42 6.57
N VAL A 17 3.80 -12.49 6.06
CA VAL A 17 4.98 -12.78 5.21
C VAL A 17 6.00 -13.59 6.00
N ASP A 18 6.33 -13.18 7.23
CA ASP A 18 7.27 -13.89 8.09
C ASP A 18 6.81 -15.34 8.31
N ALA A 19 5.53 -15.55 8.66
CA ALA A 19 4.96 -16.89 8.84
C ALA A 19 5.04 -17.74 7.56
N ALA A 20 4.69 -17.15 6.40
CA ALA A 20 4.78 -17.84 5.12
C ALA A 20 6.22 -18.16 4.70
N GLN A 21 7.20 -17.35 5.10
CA GLN A 21 8.62 -17.65 4.86
C GLN A 21 9.12 -18.81 5.73
N GLN A 22 8.64 -18.94 6.97
CA GLN A 22 9.02 -20.04 7.85
C GLN A 22 8.40 -21.38 7.40
N GLN A 23 7.16 -21.35 6.92
CA GLN A 23 6.42 -22.55 6.50
C GLN A 23 5.69 -22.27 5.17
N PRO A 24 6.41 -22.33 4.04
CA PRO A 24 5.84 -21.99 2.75
C PRO A 24 4.96 -23.12 2.21
N ASP A 25 3.71 -22.78 1.93
CA ASP A 25 2.78 -23.58 1.15
C ASP A 25 1.92 -22.66 0.26
N GLU A 26 1.00 -23.22 -0.51
CA GLU A 26 0.19 -22.43 -1.43
C GLU A 26 -0.77 -21.47 -0.74
N ASP A 27 -1.31 -21.84 0.42
CA ASP A 27 -2.25 -21.03 1.19
C ASP A 27 -1.53 -19.95 1.99
N SER A 28 -0.40 -20.28 2.61
CA SER A 28 0.43 -19.31 3.34
C SER A 28 0.99 -18.23 2.41
N VAL A 29 1.44 -18.62 1.20
CA VAL A 29 1.90 -17.68 0.18
C VAL A 29 0.74 -16.83 -0.37
N ALA A 30 -0.43 -17.41 -0.60
CA ALA A 30 -1.61 -16.67 -1.04
C ALA A 30 -2.06 -15.65 0.03
N ALA A 31 -2.12 -16.06 1.30
CA ALA A 31 -2.48 -15.19 2.42
C ALA A 31 -1.50 -14.02 2.57
N ALA A 32 -0.19 -14.29 2.44
CA ALA A 32 0.84 -13.24 2.44
C ALA A 32 0.67 -12.26 1.29
N SER A 33 0.43 -12.76 0.07
CA SER A 33 0.21 -11.94 -1.12
C SER A 33 -1.01 -11.02 -0.98
N VAL A 34 -2.11 -11.55 -0.42
CA VAL A 34 -3.33 -10.77 -0.14
C VAL A 34 -3.09 -9.73 0.94
N ALA A 35 -2.37 -10.08 2.02
CA ALA A 35 -2.06 -9.14 3.09
C ALA A 35 -1.19 -7.97 2.58
N VAL A 36 -0.19 -8.25 1.73
CA VAL A 36 0.64 -7.23 1.08
C VAL A 36 -0.19 -6.37 0.12
N ALA A 37 -1.10 -6.97 -0.66
CA ALA A 37 -1.99 -6.23 -1.55
C ALA A 37 -2.90 -5.26 -0.78
N GLN A 38 -3.46 -5.68 0.36
CA GLN A 38 -4.25 -4.83 1.25
C GLN A 38 -3.42 -3.68 1.83
N ALA A 39 -2.21 -3.97 2.32
CA ALA A 39 -1.30 -2.95 2.85
C ALA A 39 -0.93 -1.93 1.78
N LYS A 40 -0.59 -2.38 0.56
CA LYS A 40 -0.26 -1.53 -0.58
C LYS A 40 -1.42 -0.62 -1.00
N ALA A 41 -2.64 -1.15 -1.03
CA ALA A 41 -3.82 -0.38 -1.39
C ALA A 41 -4.02 0.79 -0.42
N LEU A 42 -3.95 0.51 0.89
CA LEU A 42 -4.18 1.55 1.89
C LEU A 42 -3.01 2.52 2.04
N SER A 43 -1.77 2.04 1.95
CA SER A 43 -0.59 2.90 2.03
C SER A 43 -0.49 3.85 0.82
N THR A 44 -0.93 3.42 -0.37
CA THR A 44 -1.05 4.27 -1.56
C THR A 44 -1.99 5.46 -1.31
N THR A 45 -3.19 5.19 -0.79
CA THR A 45 -4.15 6.26 -0.48
C THR A 45 -3.67 7.15 0.67
N ALA A 46 -3.05 6.56 1.70
CA ALA A 46 -2.57 7.29 2.86
C ALA A 46 -1.41 8.23 2.51
N SER A 47 -0.42 7.77 1.73
CA SER A 47 0.76 8.58 1.36
C SER A 47 0.39 9.76 0.47
N LEU A 48 -0.44 9.53 -0.55
CA LEU A 48 -0.94 10.59 -1.43
C LEU A 48 -1.75 11.60 -0.64
N LEU A 49 -2.70 11.16 0.19
CA LEU A 49 -3.51 12.07 1.01
C LEU A 49 -2.66 12.88 1.98
N ALA A 50 -1.73 12.24 2.70
CA ALA A 50 -0.89 12.94 3.69
C ALA A 50 -0.02 14.00 3.01
N SER A 51 0.61 13.67 1.89
CA SER A 51 1.46 14.59 1.13
C SER A 51 0.69 15.77 0.55
N THR A 52 -0.58 15.60 0.17
CA THR A 52 -1.45 16.70 -0.25
C THR A 52 -1.92 17.54 0.93
N LYS A 53 -2.41 16.91 2.02
CA LYS A 53 -2.93 17.61 3.20
C LYS A 53 -1.87 18.43 3.94
N LEU A 54 -0.59 18.09 3.77
CA LEU A 54 0.53 18.88 4.26
C LEU A 54 0.43 20.37 3.87
N PHE A 55 0.02 20.67 2.63
CA PHE A 55 -0.09 22.05 2.14
C PHE A 55 -1.29 22.79 2.74
N GLU A 56 -2.43 22.11 2.91
CA GLU A 56 -3.62 22.69 3.54
C GLU A 56 -3.35 23.14 4.97
N LEU A 57 -2.50 22.41 5.71
CA LEU A 57 -2.14 22.70 7.09
C LEU A 57 -1.06 23.78 7.21
N SER A 58 -0.18 23.88 6.22
CA SER A 58 1.05 24.70 6.31
C SER A 58 0.91 26.08 5.64
N GLY A 59 -0.16 26.29 4.86
CA GLY A 59 -0.45 27.56 4.20
C GLY A 59 0.48 27.86 3.03
N THR A 60 0.42 29.10 2.53
CA THR A 60 1.12 29.52 1.29
C THR A 60 2.63 29.38 1.37
N GLY A 61 3.26 29.56 2.54
CA GLY A 61 4.71 29.41 2.70
C GLY A 61 5.22 28.00 2.36
N ALA A 62 4.37 26.97 2.45
CA ALA A 62 4.73 25.60 2.10
C ALA A 62 4.98 25.38 0.60
N THR A 63 4.55 26.29 -0.26
CA THR A 63 4.76 26.21 -1.71
C THR A 63 6.10 26.78 -2.16
N LEU A 64 6.87 27.40 -1.26
CA LEU A 64 8.19 27.90 -1.57
C LEU A 64 9.12 26.74 -1.94
N ALA A 65 9.88 26.93 -3.02
CA ALA A 65 10.77 25.90 -3.54
C ALA A 65 11.86 25.48 -2.54
N ASP A 66 12.27 26.39 -1.65
CA ASP A 66 13.27 26.13 -0.61
C ASP A 66 12.78 25.14 0.46
N GLN A 67 11.47 25.05 0.72
CA GLN A 67 10.88 24.06 1.62
C GLN A 67 10.84 22.67 0.97
N GLY A 68 10.67 22.63 -0.36
CA GLY A 68 10.65 21.43 -1.19
C GLY A 68 9.61 20.38 -0.76
N LEU A 69 8.52 20.78 -0.11
CA LEU A 69 7.53 19.87 0.49
C LEU A 69 6.73 19.07 -0.56
N ASP A 70 6.68 19.57 -1.79
CA ASP A 70 6.08 18.90 -2.94
C ASP A 70 6.79 17.58 -3.29
N ARG A 71 8.06 17.41 -2.87
CA ARG A 71 8.84 16.17 -3.05
C ARG A 71 8.13 14.94 -2.50
N PHE A 72 7.39 15.08 -1.39
CA PHE A 72 6.69 13.95 -0.78
C PHE A 72 5.57 13.44 -1.68
N TRP A 73 4.79 14.35 -2.27
CA TRP A 73 3.73 13.99 -3.21
C TRP A 73 4.32 13.43 -4.50
N ARG A 74 5.36 14.08 -5.07
CA ARG A 74 6.02 13.59 -6.29
C ARG A 74 6.59 12.19 -6.12
N ASN A 75 7.31 11.93 -5.03
CA ASN A 75 7.88 10.62 -4.73
C ASN A 75 6.79 9.56 -4.56
N ALA A 76 5.76 9.86 -3.75
CA ALA A 76 4.62 8.95 -3.56
C ALA A 76 3.89 8.67 -4.87
N ARG A 77 3.64 9.71 -5.68
CA ARG A 77 2.96 9.58 -6.96
C ARG A 77 3.75 8.73 -7.93
N THR A 78 5.05 8.97 -8.09
CA THR A 78 5.90 8.16 -8.95
C THR A 78 5.93 6.71 -8.50
N HIS A 79 6.16 6.45 -7.21
CA HIS A 79 6.33 5.09 -6.72
C HIS A 79 5.04 4.25 -6.76
N THR A 80 3.89 4.89 -6.50
CA THR A 80 2.58 4.21 -6.52
C THR A 80 2.11 3.84 -7.93
N LEU A 81 2.75 4.36 -8.99
CA LEU A 81 2.42 4.04 -10.38
C LEU A 81 3.06 2.76 -10.91
N HIS A 82 4.12 2.23 -10.27
CA HIS A 82 4.82 1.04 -10.82
C HIS A 82 3.89 -0.18 -10.91
N ASP A 83 2.92 -0.27 -10.02
CA ASP A 83 1.97 -1.36 -9.89
C ASP A 83 0.56 -0.79 -9.70
N PRO A 84 -0.34 -0.92 -10.68
CA PRO A 84 -1.66 -0.30 -10.61
C PRO A 84 -2.50 -0.81 -9.43
N VAL A 85 -2.74 0.05 -8.44
CA VAL A 85 -3.48 -0.30 -7.21
C VAL A 85 -4.88 -0.89 -7.46
N ARG A 86 -5.51 -0.55 -8.60
CA ARG A 86 -6.83 -1.11 -8.98
C ARG A 86 -6.83 -2.64 -9.02
N TRP A 87 -5.73 -3.24 -9.45
CA TRP A 87 -5.65 -4.70 -9.53
C TRP A 87 -5.44 -5.35 -8.16
N LYS A 88 -4.85 -4.64 -7.19
CA LYS A 88 -4.77 -5.10 -5.81
C LYS A 88 -6.17 -5.28 -5.21
N TYR A 89 -7.11 -4.36 -5.47
CA TYR A 89 -8.51 -4.52 -5.05
C TYR A 89 -9.18 -5.72 -5.70
N HIS A 90 -8.98 -5.91 -7.01
CA HIS A 90 -9.52 -7.07 -7.73
C HIS A 90 -8.98 -8.39 -7.14
N ALA A 91 -7.67 -8.52 -6.94
CA ALA A 91 -7.06 -9.73 -6.40
C ALA A 91 -7.52 -10.03 -4.97
N VAL A 92 -7.59 -9.01 -4.10
CA VAL A 92 -8.13 -9.16 -2.74
C VAL A 92 -9.59 -9.60 -2.78
N GLY A 93 -10.41 -8.97 -3.62
CA GLY A 93 -11.82 -9.31 -3.76
C GLY A 93 -12.03 -10.73 -4.27
N ASN A 94 -11.31 -11.13 -5.32
CA ASN A 94 -11.41 -12.46 -5.91
C ASN A 94 -10.98 -13.57 -4.92
N TYR A 95 -9.96 -13.30 -4.10
CA TYR A 95 -9.56 -14.22 -3.03
C TYR A 95 -10.63 -14.32 -1.94
N VAL A 96 -11.10 -13.19 -1.42
CA VAL A 96 -12.05 -13.16 -0.29
C VAL A 96 -13.44 -13.70 -0.68
N LEU A 97 -13.91 -13.40 -1.89
CA LEU A 97 -15.26 -13.75 -2.32
C LEU A 97 -15.33 -15.11 -3.01
N ASN A 98 -14.31 -15.47 -3.81
CA ASN A 98 -14.35 -16.65 -4.67
C ASN A 98 -13.30 -17.72 -4.29
N GLY A 99 -12.45 -17.46 -3.29
CA GLY A 99 -11.38 -18.40 -2.89
C GLY A 99 -10.26 -18.54 -3.91
N VAL A 100 -10.21 -17.68 -4.94
CA VAL A 100 -9.21 -17.77 -6.01
C VAL A 100 -7.90 -17.15 -5.53
N ARG A 101 -6.85 -17.96 -5.44
CA ARG A 101 -5.51 -17.51 -5.01
C ARG A 101 -4.93 -16.50 -6.03
N PRO A 102 -4.25 -15.44 -5.55
CA PRO A 102 -3.58 -14.49 -6.44
C PRO A 102 -2.42 -15.17 -7.19
N PRO A 103 -2.06 -14.67 -8.40
CA PRO A 103 -0.92 -15.19 -9.13
C PRO A 103 0.39 -14.98 -8.36
N ARG A 104 1.34 -15.90 -8.54
CA ARG A 104 2.62 -15.96 -7.80
C ARG A 104 3.68 -14.95 -8.29
N HIS A 105 3.30 -13.89 -8.99
CA HIS A 105 4.22 -12.84 -9.47
C HIS A 105 3.88 -11.48 -8.84
N GLY A 106 4.91 -10.66 -8.60
CA GLY A 106 4.78 -9.42 -7.81
C GLY A 106 3.81 -8.37 -8.40
N ALA A 107 3.70 -8.33 -9.73
CA ALA A 107 2.74 -7.51 -10.43
C ALA A 107 1.35 -8.19 -10.45
N ILE A 108 0.64 -8.08 -9.33
CA ILE A 108 -0.80 -8.32 -9.27
C ILE A 108 -1.56 -7.05 -9.64
#